data_AF-A0A6V7KG22-F1
#
_entry.id   AF-A0A6V7KG22-F1
#
_cell.length_a   1.000
_cell.length_b   1.000
_cell.length_c   1.000
_cell.angle_alpha   90.00
_cell.angle_beta   90.00
_cell.angle_gamma   90.00
#
_symmetry.space_group_name_H-M   'P 1'
#
loop_
_entity.id
_entity.type
_entity.pdbx_description
1 polymer ?
#
loop_
_entity_poly.entity_id
_entity_poly.type
_entity_poly.pdbx_seq_one_letter_code
_entity_poly.pdbx_strand_id
1 'polypeptide(L)' 'IIDNKQWHKLQIAVFRDKAHVYVDCSLMGSIKIEAWWPIDIDGHLTISQSIPYGQTVG' A
#
# COMPACT_ATOMS: atom_id res chain seq x y z
N ILE A 1 -1.58 -3.63 16.70
CA ILE A 1 -0.16 -3.25 16.55
C ILE A 1 -0.03 -1.78 16.13
N ILE A 2 -0.74 -1.35 15.08
CA ILE A 2 -0.58 0.00 14.49
C ILE A 2 -1.50 1.07 15.13
N ASP A 3 -2.61 0.67 15.77
CA ASP A 3 -3.58 1.59 16.40
C ASP A 3 -3.29 1.80 17.89
N ASN A 4 -2.11 2.33 18.22
CA ASN A 4 -1.67 2.58 19.61
C ASN A 4 -1.23 4.03 19.86
N LYS A 5 -1.43 4.93 18.90
CA LYS A 5 -1.03 6.36 18.94
C LYS A 5 0.48 6.60 19.07
N GLN A 6 1.31 5.62 18.73
CA GLN A 6 2.77 5.78 18.64
C GLN A 6 3.21 5.99 17.19
N TRP A 7 4.41 6.53 17.02
CA TRP A 7 5.05 6.59 15.70
C TRP A 7 5.39 5.18 15.22
N HIS A 8 5.04 4.90 13.98
CA HIS A 8 5.33 3.64 13.30
C HIS A 8 5.93 3.91 11.92
N LYS A 9 6.86 3.04 11.50
CA LYS A 9 7.38 3.03 10.13
C LYS A 9 6.66 1.96 9.32
N LEU A 10 5.91 2.38 8.31
CA LEU A 10 5.35 1.47 7.30
C LEU A 10 6.28 1.42 6.08
N GLN A 11 6.54 0.23 5.57
CA GLN A 11 7.23 0.04 4.30
C GLN A 11 6.50 -1.03 3.48
N ILE A 12 6.24 -0.70 2.21
CA ILE A 12 5.68 -1.63 1.22
C ILE A 12 6.78 -1.89 0.19
N ALA A 13 7.22 -3.14 0.07
CA ALA A 13 8.20 -3.55 -0.94
C ALA A 13 7.48 -4.38 -2.00
N VAL A 14 7.46 -3.87 -3.23
CA VAL A 14 6.73 -4.47 -4.35
C VAL A 14 7.73 -5.10 -5.32
N PHE A 15 7.56 -6.39 -5.61
CA PHE A 15 8.36 -7.19 -6.53
C PHE A 15 7.48 -7.70 -7.67
N ARG A 16 8.06 -8.32 -8.69
CA ARG A 16 7.31 -8.79 -9.88
C ARG A 16 6.10 -9.68 -9.56
N ASP A 17 6.20 -10.55 -8.56
CA ASP A 17 5.23 -11.62 -8.27
C ASP A 17 4.69 -11.58 -6.82
N LYS A 18 5.18 -10.64 -6.00
CA LYS A 18 4.76 -10.50 -4.61
C LYS A 18 4.92 -9.08 -4.09
N ALA A 19 4.17 -8.78 -3.04
CA ALA A 19 4.36 -7.59 -2.22
C ALA A 19 4.57 -7.99 -0.76
N HIS A 20 5.47 -7.27 -0.09
CA HIS A 20 5.73 -7.41 1.34
C HIS A 20 5.32 -6.13 2.07
N VAL A 21 4.70 -6.28 3.24
CA VAL A 21 4.43 -5.19 4.17
C VAL A 21 5.30 -5.36 5.41
N TYR A 22 6.02 -4.31 5.77
CA TYR A 22 6.81 -4.23 6.99
C TYR A 22 6.27 -3.14 7.89
N VAL A 23 6.20 -3.42 9.20
CA VAL A 23 5.91 -2.44 10.25
C VAL A 23 7.08 -2.47 11.21
N ASP A 24 7.70 -1.31 11.45
CA ASP A 24 8.87 -1.14 12.32
C ASP A 24 9.98 -2.15 11.99
N CYS A 25 10.30 -2.24 10.69
CA CYS A 25 11.33 -3.13 10.13
C CYS A 25 11.04 -4.63 10.26
N SER A 26 9.86 -5.02 10.78
CA SER A 26 9.44 -6.41 10.91
C SER A 26 8.48 -6.79 9.79
N LEU A 27 8.69 -7.94 9.14
CA LEU A 27 7.82 -8.45 8.07
C LEU A 27 6.46 -8.83 8.67
N MET A 28 5.40 -8.11 8.29
CA MET A 28 4.04 -8.39 8.75
C MET A 28 3.30 -9.36 7.84
N GLY A 29 3.61 -9.32 6.54
CA GLY A 29 2.93 -10.17 5.58
C GLY A 29 3.54 -10.13 4.20
N SER A 30 3.27 -11.19 3.44
CA SER A 30 3.59 -11.31 2.04
C SER A 30 2.34 -11.78 1.30
N ILE A 31 2.03 -11.12 0.19
CA ILE A 31 0.98 -11.55 -0.72
C ILE A 31 1.60 -11.83 -2.08
N LYS A 32 1.10 -12.86 -2.78
CA LYS A 32 1.35 -13.00 -4.21
C LYS A 32 0.55 -11.94 -4.94
N ILE A 33 1.11 -11.36 -5.98
CA ILE A 33 0.41 -10.44 -6.87
C ILE A 33 0.52 -10.94 -8.30
N GLU A 34 -0.54 -10.72 -9.06
CA GLU A 34 -0.58 -11.09 -10.48
C GLU A 34 0.24 -10.10 -11.32
N ALA A 35 0.38 -10.40 -12.62
CA ALA A 35 1.05 -9.52 -13.56
C ALA A 35 0.38 -8.15 -13.63
N TRP A 36 1.20 -7.09 -13.71
CA TRP A 36 0.69 -5.72 -13.69
C TRP A 36 0.29 -5.28 -15.09
N TRP A 37 -0.80 -4.52 -15.13
CA TRP A 37 -1.24 -3.80 -16.32
C TRP A 37 -0.74 -2.34 -16.25
N PRO A 38 -0.61 -1.66 -17.40
CA PRO A 38 -0.36 -0.23 -17.41
C PRO A 38 -1.40 0.51 -16.56
N ILE A 39 -0.96 1.51 -15.82
CA ILE A 39 -1.83 2.47 -15.12
C ILE A 39 -2.06 3.69 -16.01
N ASP A 40 -3.14 4.43 -15.75
CA ASP A 40 -3.29 5.78 -16.30
C ASP A 40 -2.22 6.71 -15.68
N ILE A 41 -1.43 7.36 -16.54
CA ILE A 41 -0.33 8.23 -16.15
C ILE A 41 -0.72 9.71 -16.07
N ASP A 42 -1.91 10.07 -16.56
CA ASP A 42 -2.41 11.45 -16.56
C ASP A 42 -3.05 11.83 -15.20
N GLY A 43 -2.95 10.94 -14.21
CA GLY A 43 -3.41 11.14 -12.84
C GLY A 43 -2.54 12.06 -11.98
N HIS A 44 -2.88 12.16 -10.69
CA HIS A 44 -2.18 13.01 -9.72
C HIS A 44 -1.65 12.18 -8.54
N LEU A 45 -0.43 12.49 -8.09
CA LEU A 45 0.09 11.98 -6.83
C LEU A 45 -0.44 12.83 -5.67
N THR A 46 -1.29 12.25 -4.82
CA THR A 46 -1.87 12.92 -3.65
C THR A 46 -1.35 12.31 -2.36
N ILE A 47 -1.18 13.14 -1.32
CA ILE A 47 -0.88 12.70 0.04
C ILE A 47 -2.06 13.10 0.91
N SER A 48 -2.47 12.21 1.83
CA SER A 48 -3.57 12.43 2.78
C SER A 48 -4.96 12.66 2.15
N GLN A 49 -5.25 12.00 1.01
CA GLN A 49 -6.59 11.99 0.43
C GLN A 49 -7.49 10.99 1.18
N SER A 50 -8.60 11.47 1.73
CA SER A 50 -9.65 10.63 2.30
C SER A 50 -10.60 10.18 1.20
N ILE A 51 -10.74 8.86 1.01
CA ILE A 51 -11.73 8.28 0.11
C ILE A 51 -12.92 7.83 0.95
N PRO A 52 -14.17 8.22 0.62
CA PRO A 52 -15.35 7.72 1.29
C PRO A 52 -15.45 6.20 1.18
N TYR A 53 -15.79 5.54 2.28
CA TYR A 53 -16.00 4.09 2.28
C TYR A 53 -17.09 3.72 1.27
N GLY A 54 -16.75 2.87 0.29
CA GLY A 54 -17.66 2.42 -0.78
C GLY A 54 -17.43 3.04 -2.16
N GLN A 55 -16.50 3.98 -2.32
CA GLN A 55 -16.05 4.41 -3.65
C GLN A 55 -14.79 3.62 -4.05
N THR A 56 -14.92 2.74 -5.04
CA THR A 56 -13.76 2.18 -5.75
C THR A 56 -13.28 3.23 -6.75
N VAL A 57 -12.02 3.66 -6.64
CA VAL A 57 -11.32 4.35 -7.72
C VAL A 57 -11.28 3.39 -8.92
N GLY A 58 -12.08 3.71 -9.93
CA GLY A 58 -12.13 3.01 -11.22
C GLY A 58 -11.10 3.58 -12.18
#